data_AF-A0A842N6Q9-F1
#
_entry.id   AF-A0A842N6Q9-F1
#
_cell.length_a   1.000
_cell.length_b   1.000
_cell.length_c   1.000
_cell.angle_alpha   90.00
_cell.angle_beta   90.00
_cell.angle_gamma   90.00
#
_symmetry.space_group_name_H-M   'P 1'
#
loop_
_entity.id
_entity.type
_entity.pdbx_description
1 polymer ?
#
loop_
_entity_poly.entity_id
_entity_poly.type
_entity_poly.pdbx_seq_one_letter_code
_entity_poly.pdbx_strand_id
1 'polypeptide(L)'
;GASLGLGSGYAVFYPNMVNERSRTIEEQVTDIEEDVDELGVRLDSVNQSMTVIGDSLEGILALTDIINAISDRVTTIENGQVTLNSELDDVESTLNQLNEDFVTLDDDWDEVVNDFADLATAYNAANIELEAVQELVRENDGIRIFTTYMANPSNFFKEAITDELYALLVLESQDFADWANLVGIDSANILLLQEVDAIMGSLVWNPTDNTEIGDSSFQVKLETYFPFELASASVSFNKIRLEVRATINIETEAITLQQIGQIEVI
;
A
#
# COMPACT_ATOMS: atom_id res chain seq x y z
N GLY A 1 -42.26 -22.84 164.07
CA GLY A 1 -41.94 -21.68 163.21
C GLY A 1 -41.16 -22.18 162.03
N ALA A 2 -41.64 -21.88 160.83
CA ALA A 2 -41.03 -22.27 159.56
C ALA A 2 -39.66 -21.62 159.34
N SER A 3 -38.73 -22.35 158.71
CA SER A 3 -37.72 -21.76 157.83
C SER A 3 -37.22 -22.83 156.85
N LEU A 4 -37.34 -22.49 155.57
CA LEU A 4 -37.05 -23.30 154.40
C LEU A 4 -35.55 -23.25 154.11
N GLY A 5 -34.92 -24.42 153.97
CA GLY A 5 -33.56 -24.57 153.46
C GLY A 5 -33.57 -25.37 152.17
N LEU A 6 -34.05 -24.78 151.09
CA LEU A 6 -33.85 -25.29 149.73
C LEU A 6 -32.40 -24.97 149.34
N GLY A 7 -31.52 -25.97 149.29
CA GLY A 7 -30.11 -25.73 148.98
C GLY A 7 -29.31 -27.00 148.81
N SER A 8 -29.53 -27.73 147.71
CA SER A 8 -28.57 -28.72 147.20
C SER A 8 -29.00 -29.32 145.84
N GLY A 9 -30.29 -29.30 145.51
CA GLY A 9 -30.81 -29.90 144.29
C GLY A 9 -30.59 -29.11 142.99
N TYR A 10 -30.10 -27.87 143.02
CA TYR A 10 -29.84 -27.09 141.80
C TYR A 10 -28.35 -27.08 141.40
N ALA A 11 -27.43 -27.30 142.34
CA ALA A 11 -25.99 -27.17 142.10
C ALA A 11 -25.38 -28.30 141.24
N VAL A 12 -26.05 -29.46 141.11
CA VAL A 12 -25.54 -30.61 140.35
C VAL A 12 -26.16 -30.73 138.95
N PHE A 13 -27.37 -30.20 138.74
CA PHE A 13 -28.05 -30.25 137.44
C PHE A 13 -27.60 -29.14 136.47
N TYR A 14 -27.23 -27.96 136.97
CA TYR A 14 -26.71 -26.88 136.12
C TYR A 14 -25.35 -27.23 135.48
N PRO A 15 -24.34 -27.75 136.21
CA PRO A 15 -23.07 -28.14 135.60
C PRO A 15 -23.24 -29.22 134.54
N ASN A 16 -24.08 -30.23 134.80
CA ASN A 16 -24.32 -31.32 133.84
C ASN A 16 -25.08 -30.85 132.59
N MET A 17 -26.13 -30.02 132.72
CA MET A 17 -26.80 -29.43 131.55
C MET A 17 -25.89 -28.48 130.76
N VAL A 18 -25.03 -27.73 131.44
CA VAL A 18 -24.08 -26.81 130.79
C VAL A 18 -22.97 -27.59 130.08
N ASN A 19 -22.50 -28.71 130.64
CA ASN A 19 -21.56 -29.61 129.99
C ASN A 19 -22.17 -30.31 128.77
N GLU A 20 -23.41 -30.79 128.87
CA GLU A 20 -24.11 -31.42 127.74
C GLU A 20 -24.33 -30.41 126.61
N ARG A 21 -24.77 -29.18 126.94
CA ARG A 21 -24.91 -28.10 125.96
C ARG A 21 -23.57 -27.66 125.37
N SER A 22 -22.50 -27.59 126.17
CA SER A 22 -21.16 -27.27 125.66
C SER A 22 -20.68 -28.34 124.69
N ARG A 23 -20.90 -29.61 125.01
CA ARG A 23 -20.58 -30.73 124.12
C ARG A 23 -21.38 -30.68 122.80
N THR A 24 -22.69 -30.41 122.85
CA THR A 24 -23.49 -30.24 121.62
C THR A 24 -23.05 -29.03 120.79
N ILE A 25 -22.66 -27.93 121.45
CA ILE A 25 -22.12 -26.75 120.76
C ILE A 25 -20.76 -27.08 120.13
N GLU A 26 -19.88 -27.81 120.82
CA GLU A 26 -18.59 -28.26 120.28
C GLU A 26 -18.77 -29.18 119.06
N GLU A 27 -19.72 -30.12 119.12
CA GLU A 27 -20.08 -30.96 117.97
C GLU A 27 -20.60 -30.10 116.80
N GLN A 28 -21.50 -29.14 117.05
CA GLN A 28 -21.96 -28.20 116.02
C GLN A 28 -20.86 -27.30 115.46
N VAL A 29 -19.92 -26.85 116.30
CA VAL A 29 -18.77 -26.05 115.88
C VAL A 29 -17.85 -26.89 115.01
N THR A 30 -17.62 -28.16 115.35
CA THR A 30 -16.83 -29.08 114.54
C THR A 30 -17.47 -29.32 113.18
N ASP A 31 -18.79 -29.56 113.13
CA ASP A 31 -19.53 -29.71 111.86
C ASP A 31 -19.43 -28.44 111.00
N ILE A 32 -19.53 -27.26 111.62
CA ILE A 32 -19.37 -25.98 110.92
C ILE A 32 -17.93 -25.80 110.41
N GLU A 33 -16.92 -26.20 111.19
CA GLU A 33 -15.52 -26.15 110.77
C GLU A 33 -15.28 -27.06 109.56
N GLU A 34 -15.84 -28.28 109.56
CA GLU A 34 -15.78 -29.20 108.41
C GLU A 34 -16.50 -28.63 107.17
N ASP A 35 -17.69 -28.06 107.33
CA ASP A 35 -18.44 -27.40 106.24
C ASP A 35 -17.67 -26.19 105.68
N VAL A 36 -17.02 -25.40 106.54
CA VAL A 36 -16.20 -24.25 106.16
C VAL A 36 -14.94 -24.69 105.42
N ASP A 37 -14.29 -25.77 105.87
CA ASP A 37 -13.14 -26.36 105.19
C ASP A 37 -13.53 -26.89 103.80
N GLU A 38 -14.68 -27.57 103.69
CA GLU A 38 -15.19 -28.05 102.40
C GLU A 38 -15.52 -26.87 101.46
N LEU A 39 -16.13 -25.80 101.98
CA LEU A 39 -16.36 -24.55 101.25
C LEU A 39 -15.04 -23.93 100.76
N GLY A 40 -13.98 -23.95 101.58
CA GLY A 40 -12.65 -23.49 101.21
C GLY A 40 -12.10 -24.23 100.00
N VAL A 41 -12.14 -25.56 100.03
CA VAL A 41 -11.70 -26.42 98.90
C VAL A 41 -12.53 -26.15 97.64
N ARG A 42 -13.85 -25.97 97.77
CA ARG A 42 -14.73 -25.63 96.64
C ARG A 42 -14.40 -24.26 96.06
N LEU A 43 -14.12 -23.26 96.91
CA LEU A 43 -13.71 -21.92 96.49
C LEU A 43 -12.38 -21.95 95.72
N ASP A 44 -11.40 -22.73 96.18
CA ASP A 44 -10.12 -22.90 95.49
C ASP A 44 -10.31 -23.54 94.10
N SER A 45 -11.17 -24.56 94.00
CA SER A 45 -11.51 -25.20 92.73
C SER A 45 -12.22 -24.25 91.75
N VAL A 46 -13.14 -23.42 92.26
CA VAL A 46 -13.79 -22.36 91.46
C VAL A 46 -12.77 -21.34 90.98
N ASN A 47 -11.83 -20.94 91.84
CA ASN A 47 -10.81 -19.95 91.49
C ASN A 47 -9.83 -20.48 90.42
N GLN A 48 -9.45 -21.76 90.50
CA GLN A 48 -8.70 -22.43 89.43
C GLN A 48 -9.48 -22.47 88.11
N SER A 49 -10.78 -22.82 88.18
CA SER A 49 -11.65 -22.83 87.00
C SER A 49 -11.77 -21.45 86.37
N MET A 50 -11.91 -20.40 87.18
CA MET A 50 -11.92 -19.00 86.72
C MET A 50 -10.62 -18.60 86.03
N THR A 51 -9.47 -19.08 86.52
CA THR A 51 -8.17 -18.83 85.90
C THR A 51 -8.11 -19.45 84.50
N VAL A 52 -8.48 -20.73 84.38
CA VAL A 52 -8.53 -21.44 83.07
C VAL A 52 -9.51 -20.78 82.09
N ILE A 53 -10.65 -20.30 82.58
CA ILE A 53 -11.61 -19.55 81.77
C ILE A 53 -11.00 -18.22 81.30
N GLY A 54 -10.28 -17.51 82.17
CA GLY A 54 -9.55 -16.28 81.83
C GLY A 54 -8.56 -16.49 80.68
N ASP A 55 -7.71 -17.51 80.78
CA ASP A 55 -6.73 -17.87 79.74
C ASP A 55 -7.43 -18.24 78.42
N SER A 56 -8.54 -18.98 78.50
CA SER A 56 -9.33 -19.36 77.33
C SER A 56 -9.95 -18.14 76.63
N LEU A 57 -10.43 -17.16 77.39
CA LEU A 57 -10.98 -15.91 76.87
C LEU A 57 -9.91 -15.07 76.17
N GLU A 58 -8.69 -15.02 76.71
CA GLU A 58 -7.56 -14.34 76.07
C GLU A 58 -7.21 -15.00 74.72
N GLY A 59 -7.21 -16.33 74.65
CA GLY A 59 -7.05 -17.07 73.39
C GLY A 59 -8.14 -16.76 72.36
N ILE A 60 -9.40 -16.61 72.80
CA ILE A 60 -10.52 -16.23 71.93
C ILE A 60 -10.36 -14.80 71.37
N LEU A 61 -9.86 -13.86 72.18
CA LEU A 61 -9.59 -12.50 71.73
C LEU A 61 -8.49 -12.49 70.66
N ALA A 62 -7.39 -13.22 70.86
CA ALA A 62 -6.33 -13.34 69.86
C ALA A 62 -6.82 -13.95 68.54
N LEU A 63 -7.70 -14.97 68.60
CA LEU A 63 -8.31 -15.54 67.39
C LEU A 63 -9.21 -14.53 66.67
N THR A 64 -9.91 -13.67 67.41
CA THR A 64 -10.76 -12.62 66.84
C THR A 64 -9.92 -11.61 66.05
N ASP A 65 -8.76 -11.21 66.57
CA ASP A 65 -7.83 -10.32 65.86
C ASP A 65 -7.29 -10.96 64.56
N ILE A 66 -6.96 -12.25 64.61
CA ILE A 66 -6.52 -13.00 63.41
C ILE A 66 -7.64 -13.06 62.37
N ILE A 67 -8.89 -13.31 62.80
CA ILE A 67 -10.06 -13.34 61.89
C ILE A 67 -10.27 -11.99 61.22
N ASN A 68 -10.17 -10.89 61.98
CA ASN A 68 -10.29 -9.54 61.42
C ASN A 68 -9.19 -9.27 60.37
N ALA A 69 -7.94 -9.63 60.67
CA ALA A 69 -6.84 -9.50 59.72
C ALA A 69 -7.00 -10.36 58.46
N ILE A 70 -7.59 -11.56 58.58
CA ILE A 70 -7.94 -12.40 57.43
C ILE A 70 -9.05 -11.73 56.61
N SER A 71 -10.08 -11.19 57.26
CA SER A 71 -11.18 -10.50 56.59
C SER A 71 -10.67 -9.33 55.74
N ASP A 72 -9.79 -8.49 56.29
CA ASP A 72 -9.21 -7.35 55.56
C ASP A 72 -8.39 -7.81 54.33
N ARG A 73 -7.64 -8.92 54.47
CA ARG A 73 -6.88 -9.51 53.37
C ARG A 73 -7.80 -10.09 52.29
N VAL A 74 -8.89 -10.74 52.67
CA VAL A 74 -9.89 -11.26 51.73
C VAL A 74 -10.50 -10.12 50.93
N THR A 75 -10.96 -9.06 51.60
CA THR A 75 -11.51 -7.87 50.92
C THR A 75 -10.49 -7.22 49.96
N THR A 76 -9.21 -7.17 50.34
CA THR A 76 -8.16 -6.66 49.46
C THR A 76 -7.98 -7.52 48.20
N ILE A 77 -8.02 -8.85 48.35
CA ILE A 77 -7.92 -9.80 47.23
C ILE A 77 -9.13 -9.70 46.32
N GLU A 78 -10.34 -9.62 46.87
CA GLU A 78 -11.59 -9.48 46.10
C GLU A 78 -11.55 -8.22 45.23
N ASN A 79 -11.13 -7.09 45.80
CA ASN A 79 -10.97 -5.85 45.04
C ASN A 79 -9.92 -5.98 43.93
N GLY A 80 -8.78 -6.63 44.22
CA GLY A 80 -7.75 -6.89 43.22
C GLY A 80 -8.23 -7.78 42.06
N GLN A 81 -9.06 -8.79 42.36
CA GLN A 81 -9.68 -9.65 41.34
C GLN A 81 -10.65 -8.88 40.44
N VAL A 82 -11.45 -7.96 41.01
CA VAL A 82 -12.34 -7.10 40.23
C VAL A 82 -11.55 -6.22 39.27
N THR A 83 -10.44 -5.62 39.73
CA THR A 83 -9.57 -4.82 38.86
C THR A 83 -8.96 -5.64 37.73
N LEU A 84 -8.40 -6.82 38.04
CA LEU A 84 -7.80 -7.69 37.03
C LEU A 84 -8.80 -8.16 35.97
N ASN A 85 -10.05 -8.46 36.37
CA ASN A 85 -11.09 -8.82 35.41
C ASN A 85 -11.40 -7.66 34.46
N SER A 86 -11.49 -6.43 34.97
CA SER A 86 -11.69 -5.25 34.12
C SER A 86 -10.53 -5.03 33.15
N GLU A 87 -9.29 -5.22 33.60
CA GLU A 87 -8.11 -5.10 32.73
C GLU A 87 -8.09 -6.19 31.65
N LEU A 88 -8.55 -7.41 31.97
CA LEU A 88 -8.68 -8.49 31.01
C LEU A 88 -9.73 -8.19 29.93
N ASP A 89 -10.88 -7.63 30.33
CA ASP A 89 -11.93 -7.22 29.39
C ASP A 89 -11.41 -6.13 28.42
N ASP A 90 -10.63 -5.18 28.91
CA ASP A 90 -10.01 -4.13 28.09
C ASP A 90 -8.98 -4.71 27.08
N VAL A 91 -8.19 -5.70 27.52
CA VAL A 91 -7.24 -6.41 26.65
C VAL A 91 -7.97 -7.21 25.57
N GLU A 92 -9.05 -7.90 25.93
CA GLU A 92 -9.88 -8.64 24.98
C GLU A 92 -10.48 -7.70 23.92
N SER A 93 -11.01 -6.55 24.34
CA SER A 93 -11.53 -5.53 23.42
C SER A 93 -10.44 -5.02 22.47
N THR A 94 -9.23 -4.77 22.98
CA THR A 94 -8.10 -4.29 22.16
C THR A 94 -7.64 -5.34 21.16
N LEU A 95 -7.60 -6.62 21.56
CA LEU A 95 -7.25 -7.74 20.68
C LEU A 95 -8.28 -7.92 19.56
N ASN A 96 -9.57 -7.77 19.86
CA ASN A 96 -10.62 -7.84 18.85
C ASN A 96 -10.47 -6.70 17.82
N GLN A 97 -10.21 -5.47 18.27
CA GLN A 97 -9.96 -4.35 17.36
C GLN A 97 -8.73 -4.59 16.47
N LEU A 98 -7.61 -5.04 17.06
CA LEU A 98 -6.40 -5.35 16.29
C LEU A 98 -6.63 -6.43 15.24
N ASN A 99 -7.48 -7.41 15.55
CA ASN A 99 -7.83 -8.45 14.59
C ASN A 99 -8.66 -7.90 13.42
N GLU A 100 -9.62 -7.01 13.70
CA GLU A 100 -10.39 -6.32 12.65
C GLU A 100 -9.50 -5.42 11.78
N ASP A 101 -8.59 -4.68 12.40
CA ASP A 101 -7.62 -3.83 11.69
C ASP A 101 -6.71 -4.67 10.78
N PHE A 102 -6.28 -5.86 11.24
CA PHE A 102 -5.45 -6.76 10.45
C PHE A 102 -6.19 -7.33 9.24
N VAL A 103 -7.45 -7.71 9.38
CA VAL A 103 -8.28 -8.18 8.26
C VAL A 103 -8.48 -7.06 7.22
N THR A 104 -8.76 -5.84 7.67
CA THR A 104 -8.87 -4.68 6.78
C THR A 104 -7.58 -4.43 6.01
N LEU A 105 -6.43 -4.52 6.70
CA LEU A 105 -5.12 -4.33 6.06
C LEU A 105 -4.80 -5.42 5.02
N ASP A 106 -5.21 -6.66 5.28
CA ASP A 106 -5.06 -7.78 4.35
C ASP A 106 -5.88 -7.54 3.07
N ASP A 107 -7.14 -7.12 3.22
CA ASP A 107 -8.03 -6.76 2.11
C ASP A 107 -7.46 -5.57 1.29
N ASP A 108 -7.01 -4.50 1.96
CA ASP A 108 -6.39 -3.34 1.32
C ASP A 108 -5.12 -3.73 0.55
N TRP A 109 -4.32 -4.66 1.09
CA TRP A 109 -3.09 -5.13 0.45
C TRP A 109 -3.38 -5.94 -0.81
N ASP A 110 -4.40 -6.80 -0.78
CA ASP A 110 -4.85 -7.55 -1.95
C ASP A 110 -5.36 -6.61 -3.05
N GLU A 111 -6.06 -5.52 -2.72
CA GLU A 111 -6.45 -4.48 -3.67
C GLU A 111 -5.22 -3.82 -4.32
N VAL A 112 -4.24 -3.41 -3.53
CA VAL A 112 -2.98 -2.82 -4.03
C VAL A 112 -2.23 -3.77 -4.98
N VAL A 113 -2.20 -5.07 -4.68
CA VAL A 113 -1.56 -6.07 -5.55
C VAL A 113 -2.28 -6.17 -6.90
N ASN A 114 -3.61 -6.13 -6.91
CA ASN A 114 -4.40 -6.16 -8.14
C ASN A 114 -4.18 -4.88 -8.96
N ASP A 115 -4.20 -3.71 -8.33
CA ASP A 115 -3.94 -2.42 -8.99
C ASP A 115 -2.55 -2.40 -9.65
N PHE A 116 -1.54 -2.99 -9.01
CA PHE A 116 -0.20 -3.07 -9.58
C PHE A 116 -0.14 -3.98 -10.82
N ALA A 117 -0.92 -5.07 -10.86
CA ALA A 117 -1.03 -5.94 -12.01
C ALA A 117 -1.72 -5.24 -13.20
N ASP A 118 -2.76 -4.46 -12.93
CA ASP A 118 -3.45 -3.65 -13.93
C ASP A 118 -2.53 -2.56 -14.49
N LEU A 119 -1.77 -1.89 -13.63
CA LEU A 119 -0.77 -0.90 -14.03
C LEU A 119 0.31 -1.51 -14.94
N ALA A 120 0.80 -2.71 -14.61
CA ALA A 120 1.78 -3.41 -15.44
C ALA A 120 1.21 -3.74 -16.83
N THR A 121 -0.07 -4.11 -16.91
CA THR A 121 -0.76 -4.37 -18.17
C THR A 121 -0.89 -3.09 -19.00
N ALA A 122 -1.32 -1.99 -18.37
CA ALA A 122 -1.44 -0.69 -19.03
C ALA A 122 -0.09 -0.17 -19.54
N TYR A 123 0.98 -0.34 -18.75
CA TYR A 123 2.34 0.03 -19.16
C TYR A 123 2.80 -0.73 -20.41
N ASN A 124 2.58 -2.05 -20.45
CA ASN A 124 2.95 -2.86 -21.60
C ASN A 124 2.17 -2.47 -22.87
N ALA A 125 0.87 -2.17 -22.74
CA ALA A 125 0.07 -1.66 -23.85
C ALA A 125 0.60 -0.34 -24.38
N ALA A 126 0.90 0.61 -23.48
CA ALA A 126 1.48 1.90 -23.86
C ALA A 126 2.85 1.77 -24.53
N ASN A 127 3.69 0.82 -24.09
CA ASN A 127 4.98 0.56 -24.72
C ASN A 127 4.83 0.04 -26.16
N ILE A 128 3.88 -0.88 -26.40
CA ILE A 128 3.57 -1.37 -27.75
C ILE A 128 3.07 -0.24 -28.65
N GLU A 129 2.17 0.62 -28.14
CA GLU A 129 1.70 1.78 -28.89
C GLU A 129 2.83 2.77 -29.21
N LEU A 130 3.75 2.99 -28.28
CA LEU A 130 4.91 3.85 -28.50
C LEU A 130 5.84 3.30 -29.59
N GLU A 131 6.12 2.00 -29.57
CA GLU A 131 6.91 1.33 -30.62
C GLU A 131 6.25 1.48 -31.99
N ALA A 132 4.94 1.28 -32.08
CA ALA A 132 4.18 1.48 -33.33
C ALA A 132 4.22 2.94 -33.82
N VAL A 133 4.11 3.92 -32.92
CA VAL A 133 4.24 5.34 -33.28
C VAL A 133 5.66 5.67 -33.75
N GLN A 134 6.68 5.11 -33.10
CA GLN A 134 8.08 5.29 -33.53
C GLN A 134 8.30 4.73 -34.93
N GLU A 135 7.72 3.59 -35.26
CA GLU A 135 7.78 3.00 -36.61
C GLU A 135 7.14 3.93 -37.65
N LEU A 136 5.93 4.44 -37.38
CA LEU A 136 5.25 5.40 -38.27
C LEU A 136 6.04 6.70 -38.46
N VAL A 137 6.71 7.20 -37.41
CA VAL A 137 7.57 8.39 -37.51
C VAL A 137 8.80 8.11 -38.39
N ARG A 138 9.46 6.97 -38.21
CA ARG A 138 10.62 6.57 -39.02
C ARG A 138 10.25 6.42 -40.49
N GLU A 139 9.08 5.82 -40.76
CA GLU A 139 8.51 5.76 -42.10
C GLU A 139 8.34 7.19 -42.67
N ASN A 140 7.71 8.09 -41.91
CA ASN A 140 7.48 9.47 -42.37
C ASN A 140 8.78 10.28 -42.61
N ASP A 141 9.82 10.05 -41.81
CA ASP A 141 11.10 10.77 -41.94
C ASP A 141 11.77 10.54 -43.28
N GLY A 142 11.73 9.31 -43.81
CA GLY A 142 12.25 9.02 -45.16
C GLY A 142 11.55 9.85 -46.24
N ILE A 143 10.22 9.95 -46.17
CA ILE A 143 9.40 10.77 -47.08
C ILE A 143 9.76 12.25 -46.93
N ARG A 144 9.86 12.75 -45.70
CA ARG A 144 10.19 14.15 -45.41
C ARG A 144 11.56 14.52 -45.99
N ILE A 145 12.58 13.69 -45.76
CA ILE A 145 13.95 13.90 -46.26
C ILE A 145 13.94 13.95 -47.80
N PHE A 146 13.32 12.96 -48.45
CA PHE A 146 13.33 12.91 -49.91
C PHE A 146 12.53 14.05 -50.55
N THR A 147 11.37 14.39 -49.98
CA THR A 147 10.56 15.53 -50.44
C THR A 147 11.32 16.84 -50.31
N THR A 148 12.06 17.02 -49.21
CA THR A 148 12.91 18.20 -49.00
C THR A 148 14.03 18.28 -50.02
N TYR A 149 14.69 17.16 -50.33
CA TYR A 149 15.69 17.10 -51.40
C TYR A 149 15.10 17.44 -52.76
N MET A 150 13.92 16.93 -53.08
CA MET A 150 13.27 17.14 -54.38
C MET A 150 12.78 18.58 -54.59
N ALA A 151 12.68 19.40 -53.54
CA ALA A 151 12.46 20.84 -53.67
C ALA A 151 13.67 21.59 -54.26
N ASN A 152 14.88 21.04 -54.12
CA ASN A 152 16.06 21.56 -54.80
C ASN A 152 17.12 20.46 -55.00
N PRO A 153 16.91 19.56 -55.97
CA PRO A 153 17.81 18.43 -56.15
C PRO A 153 19.17 18.87 -56.70
N SER A 154 20.15 17.96 -56.63
CA SER A 154 21.46 18.21 -57.21
C SER A 154 21.38 18.48 -58.72
N ASN A 155 22.33 19.25 -59.25
CA ASN A 155 22.42 19.51 -60.69
C ASN A 155 22.48 18.22 -61.51
N PHE A 156 23.22 17.22 -61.02
CA PHE A 156 23.28 15.89 -61.65
C PHE A 156 21.89 15.26 -61.79
N PHE A 157 21.04 15.35 -60.77
CA PHE A 157 19.70 14.77 -60.83
C PHE A 157 18.73 15.62 -61.68
N LYS A 158 18.92 16.95 -61.72
CA LYS A 158 18.19 17.84 -62.64
C LYS A 158 18.52 17.52 -64.10
N GLU A 159 19.80 17.26 -64.40
CA GLU A 159 20.25 16.81 -65.73
C GLU A 159 19.58 15.48 -66.11
N ALA A 160 19.56 14.50 -65.20
CA ALA A 160 18.86 13.23 -65.46
C ALA A 160 17.36 13.43 -65.76
N ILE A 161 16.66 14.30 -65.01
CA ILE A 161 15.25 14.63 -65.25
C ILE A 161 15.08 15.29 -66.62
N THR A 162 16.01 16.18 -66.97
CA THR A 162 16.03 16.89 -68.25
C THR A 162 16.19 15.90 -69.41
N ASP A 163 17.08 14.92 -69.29
CA ASP A 163 17.32 13.91 -70.33
C ASP A 163 16.07 13.05 -70.58
N GLU A 164 15.40 12.60 -69.51
CA GLU A 164 14.16 11.83 -69.63
C GLU A 164 13.01 12.69 -70.19
N LEU A 165 12.91 13.95 -69.77
CA LEU A 165 11.92 14.88 -70.32
C LEU A 165 12.21 15.18 -71.79
N TYR A 166 13.47 15.36 -72.19
CA TYR A 166 13.84 15.55 -73.59
C TYR A 166 13.40 14.35 -74.44
N ALA A 167 13.68 13.13 -73.98
CA ALA A 167 13.28 11.91 -74.66
C ALA A 167 11.75 11.83 -74.82
N LEU A 168 10.99 12.18 -73.77
CA LEU A 168 9.54 12.27 -73.82
C LEU A 168 9.06 13.32 -74.82
N LEU A 169 9.62 14.53 -74.79
CA LEU A 169 9.20 15.64 -75.67
C LEU A 169 9.47 15.35 -77.15
N VAL A 170 10.60 14.70 -77.47
CA VAL A 170 10.91 14.26 -78.85
C VAL A 170 9.90 13.22 -79.32
N LEU A 171 9.44 12.34 -78.44
CA LEU A 171 8.47 11.30 -78.76
C LEU A 171 7.05 11.85 -78.92
N GLU A 172 6.64 12.74 -78.02
CA GLU A 172 5.26 13.23 -77.91
C GLU A 172 4.96 14.49 -78.73
N SER A 173 6.00 15.24 -79.15
CA SER A 173 5.83 16.48 -79.92
C SER A 173 6.77 16.56 -81.13
N GLN A 174 6.18 16.53 -82.32
CA GLN A 174 6.92 16.76 -83.57
C GLN A 174 7.53 18.18 -83.62
N ASP A 175 6.81 19.18 -83.11
CA ASP A 175 7.29 20.57 -83.06
C ASP A 175 8.56 20.70 -82.20
N PHE A 176 8.60 19.99 -81.06
CA PHE A 176 9.81 19.91 -80.24
C PHE A 176 10.96 19.22 -80.98
N ALA A 177 10.69 18.09 -81.63
CA ALA A 177 11.71 17.33 -82.36
C ALA A 177 12.32 18.13 -83.52
N ASP A 178 11.49 18.84 -84.29
CA ASP A 178 11.93 19.70 -85.39
C ASP A 178 12.74 20.89 -84.86
N TRP A 179 12.29 21.52 -83.78
CA TRP A 179 13.00 22.60 -83.11
C TRP A 179 14.36 22.14 -82.58
N ALA A 180 14.43 21.01 -81.87
CA ALA A 180 15.67 20.48 -81.30
C ALA A 180 16.71 20.15 -82.38
N ASN A 181 16.27 19.63 -83.53
CA ASN A 181 17.14 19.41 -84.69
C ASN A 181 17.67 20.71 -85.31
N LEU A 182 16.87 21.79 -85.28
CA LEU A 182 17.25 23.09 -85.82
C LEU A 182 18.27 23.81 -84.94
N VAL A 183 18.06 23.80 -83.61
CA VAL A 183 18.93 24.52 -82.65
C VAL A 183 20.13 23.70 -82.19
N GLY A 184 20.09 22.38 -82.41
CA GLY A 184 21.10 21.43 -81.96
C GLY A 184 20.81 20.90 -80.56
N ILE A 185 21.05 19.61 -80.36
CA ILE A 185 20.70 18.85 -79.15
C ILE A 185 21.26 19.51 -77.88
N ASP A 186 22.54 19.90 -77.89
CA ASP A 186 23.18 20.51 -76.71
C ASP A 186 22.50 21.84 -76.31
N SER A 187 22.12 22.66 -77.29
CA SER A 187 21.45 23.94 -77.03
C SER A 187 20.00 23.71 -76.55
N ALA A 188 19.32 22.72 -77.12
CA ALA A 188 17.98 22.33 -76.69
C ALA A 188 17.97 21.83 -75.25
N ASN A 189 18.92 20.97 -74.88
CA ASN A 189 19.09 20.46 -73.51
C ASN A 189 19.41 21.55 -72.50
N ILE A 190 20.27 22.52 -72.85
CA ILE A 190 20.57 23.66 -71.95
C ILE A 190 19.31 24.48 -71.66
N LEU A 191 18.49 24.77 -72.67
CA LEU A 191 17.26 25.51 -72.49
C LEU A 191 16.21 24.71 -71.70
N LEU A 192 16.10 23.40 -71.96
CA LEU A 192 15.21 22.53 -71.21
C LEU A 192 15.61 22.43 -69.73
N LEU A 193 16.92 22.31 -69.45
CA LEU A 193 17.45 22.28 -68.09
C LEU A 193 17.11 23.56 -67.31
N GLN A 194 17.12 24.73 -67.96
CA GLN A 194 16.72 26.00 -67.33
C GLN A 194 15.24 25.99 -66.92
N GLU A 195 14.35 25.47 -67.78
CA GLU A 195 12.94 25.35 -67.44
C GLU A 195 12.71 24.33 -66.32
N VAL A 196 13.38 23.18 -66.37
CA VAL A 196 13.36 22.19 -65.29
C VAL A 196 13.80 22.84 -63.97
N ASP A 197 14.95 23.52 -63.95
CA ASP A 197 15.46 24.21 -62.75
C ASP A 197 14.46 25.24 -62.19
N ALA A 198 13.78 25.98 -63.08
CA ALA A 198 12.79 26.97 -62.71
C ALA A 198 11.53 26.36 -62.05
N ILE A 199 11.07 25.20 -62.53
CA ILE A 199 9.85 24.57 -62.00
C ILE A 199 10.09 23.72 -60.76
N MET A 200 11.27 23.09 -60.61
CA MET A 200 11.51 22.06 -59.57
C MET A 200 11.18 22.53 -58.15
N GLY A 201 11.52 23.77 -57.80
CA GLY A 201 11.25 24.33 -56.46
C GLY A 201 9.78 24.62 -56.15
N SER A 202 8.92 24.58 -57.16
CA SER A 202 7.47 24.80 -57.03
C SER A 202 6.64 23.52 -57.09
N LEU A 203 7.27 22.38 -57.39
CA LEU A 203 6.58 21.11 -57.53
C LEU A 203 6.11 20.57 -56.19
N VAL A 204 4.89 20.04 -56.17
CA VAL A 204 4.35 19.30 -55.02
C VAL A 204 4.63 17.82 -55.22
N TRP A 205 5.45 17.24 -54.36
CA TRP A 205 5.81 15.83 -54.38
C TRP A 205 4.91 15.03 -53.45
N ASN A 206 4.25 14.01 -54.00
CA ASN A 206 3.33 13.15 -53.28
C ASN A 206 4.00 11.78 -53.06
N PRO A 207 4.11 11.29 -51.83
CA PRO A 207 4.59 9.93 -51.59
C PRO A 207 3.58 8.92 -52.13
N THR A 208 4.09 7.89 -52.81
CA THR A 208 3.27 6.82 -53.38
C THR A 208 3.68 5.43 -52.91
N ASP A 209 4.92 5.30 -52.43
CA ASP A 209 5.43 4.08 -51.81
C ASP A 209 6.57 4.45 -50.85
N ASN A 210 6.69 3.69 -49.77
CA ASN A 210 7.76 3.81 -48.80
C ASN A 210 7.99 2.44 -48.14
N THR A 211 9.08 1.80 -48.50
CA THR A 211 9.39 0.44 -48.05
C THR A 211 10.70 0.42 -47.29
N GLU A 212 10.72 -0.14 -46.08
CA GLU A 212 11.95 -0.39 -45.34
C GLU A 212 12.78 -1.47 -46.06
N ILE A 213 14.06 -1.18 -46.32
CA ILE A 213 14.97 -2.07 -47.07
C ILE A 213 16.23 -2.46 -46.28
N GLY A 214 16.37 -1.99 -45.05
CA GLY A 214 17.47 -2.32 -44.15
C GLY A 214 17.54 -1.36 -42.96
N ASP A 215 18.55 -1.51 -42.12
CA ASP A 215 18.72 -0.71 -40.89
C ASP A 215 18.65 0.80 -41.20
N SER A 216 17.57 1.43 -40.72
CA SER A 216 17.30 2.86 -40.89
C SER A 216 17.33 3.32 -42.35
N SER A 217 17.00 2.44 -43.30
CA SER A 217 17.08 2.71 -44.73
C SER A 217 15.77 2.37 -45.42
N PHE A 218 15.21 3.34 -46.14
CA PHE A 218 13.90 3.27 -46.78
C PHE A 218 14.03 3.54 -48.27
N GLN A 219 13.35 2.74 -49.09
CA GLN A 219 13.12 3.06 -50.49
C GLN A 219 11.84 3.89 -50.59
N VAL A 220 12.00 5.17 -50.93
CA VAL A 220 10.90 6.12 -51.03
C VAL A 220 10.61 6.42 -52.49
N LYS A 221 9.33 6.43 -52.83
CA LYS A 221 8.82 6.78 -54.15
C LYS A 221 7.94 8.02 -54.06
N LEU A 222 8.29 9.04 -54.83
CA LEU A 222 7.53 10.28 -54.93
C LEU A 222 7.00 10.47 -56.36
N GLU A 223 5.84 11.09 -56.46
CA GLU A 223 5.22 11.47 -57.74
C GLU A 223 4.78 12.93 -57.71
N THR A 224 4.99 13.62 -58.82
CA THR A 224 4.49 14.97 -59.02
C THR A 224 3.79 15.09 -60.36
N TYR A 225 2.89 16.07 -60.44
CA TYR A 225 2.17 16.42 -61.64
C TYR A 225 2.31 17.91 -61.88
N PHE A 226 2.71 18.29 -63.09
CA PHE A 226 2.92 19.70 -63.42
C PHE A 226 2.55 20.00 -64.87
N PRO A 227 2.05 21.22 -65.14
CA PRO A 227 2.01 21.73 -66.50
C PRO A 227 3.44 22.05 -66.95
N PHE A 228 3.73 21.84 -68.24
CA PHE A 228 5.03 22.14 -68.81
C PHE A 228 4.86 22.96 -70.09
N GLU A 229 5.57 24.08 -70.17
CA GLU A 229 5.57 24.95 -71.34
C GLU A 229 7.02 25.29 -71.70
N LEU A 230 7.37 25.11 -72.97
CA LEU A 230 8.64 25.56 -73.52
C LEU A 230 8.38 26.49 -74.70
N ALA A 231 8.33 27.79 -74.41
CA ALA A 231 8.01 28.83 -75.39
C ALA A 231 8.95 28.81 -76.61
N SER A 232 10.24 28.50 -76.38
CA SER A 232 11.25 28.42 -77.44
C SER A 232 10.93 27.38 -78.51
N ALA A 233 10.23 26.30 -78.13
CA ALA A 233 9.80 25.23 -79.04
C ALA A 233 8.29 25.30 -79.37
N SER A 234 7.55 26.28 -78.82
CA SER A 234 6.09 26.38 -78.90
C SER A 234 5.35 25.13 -78.40
N VAL A 235 5.90 24.46 -77.38
CA VAL A 235 5.36 23.21 -76.83
C VAL A 235 4.69 23.48 -75.49
N SER A 236 3.49 22.94 -75.30
CA SER A 236 2.75 23.05 -74.04
C SER A 236 1.99 21.77 -73.73
N PHE A 237 2.24 21.21 -72.55
CA PHE A 237 1.53 20.07 -71.99
C PHE A 237 0.83 20.49 -70.70
N ASN A 238 -0.48 20.22 -70.61
CA ASN A 238 -1.26 20.60 -69.43
C ASN A 238 -0.91 19.79 -68.18
N LYS A 239 -0.40 18.56 -68.38
CA LYS A 239 -0.08 17.64 -67.29
C LYS A 239 0.99 16.64 -67.72
N ILE A 240 2.13 16.70 -67.05
CA ILE A 240 3.17 15.68 -67.08
C ILE A 240 3.20 15.02 -65.70
N ARG A 241 3.28 13.69 -65.66
CA ARG A 241 3.58 12.93 -64.45
C ARG A 241 5.06 12.63 -64.42
N LEU A 242 5.69 12.87 -63.28
CA LEU A 242 7.07 12.49 -63.00
C LEU A 242 7.11 11.67 -61.72
N GLU A 243 7.62 10.46 -61.83
CA GLU A 243 7.86 9.52 -60.74
C GLU A 243 9.36 9.40 -60.48
N VAL A 244 9.76 9.56 -59.23
CA VAL A 244 11.15 9.40 -58.78
C VAL A 244 11.23 8.43 -57.61
N ARG A 245 12.36 7.73 -57.51
CA ARG A 245 12.66 6.79 -56.42
C ARG A 245 14.07 7.02 -55.91
N ALA A 246 14.26 6.84 -54.61
CA ALA A 246 15.58 6.86 -53.99
C ALA A 246 15.62 5.99 -52.73
N THR A 247 16.82 5.62 -52.32
CA THR A 247 17.09 5.03 -51.02
C THR A 247 17.55 6.11 -50.04
N ILE A 248 16.82 6.24 -48.94
CA ILE A 248 17.02 7.25 -47.90
C ILE A 248 17.49 6.55 -46.64
N ASN A 249 18.65 6.93 -46.12
CA ASN A 249 19.06 6.53 -44.78
C ASN A 249 18.61 7.62 -43.78
N ILE A 250 17.69 7.32 -42.87
CA ILE A 250 17.06 8.32 -41.99
C ILE A 250 17.97 8.78 -40.85
N GLU A 251 19.03 8.03 -40.51
CA GLU A 251 19.99 8.43 -39.47
C GLU A 251 21.06 9.39 -39.98
N THR A 252 21.55 9.14 -41.20
CA THR A 252 22.59 9.96 -41.84
C THR A 252 22.02 11.02 -42.78
N GLU A 253 20.71 10.96 -43.05
CA GLU A 253 19.99 11.73 -44.06
C GLU A 253 20.55 11.56 -45.49
N ALA A 254 21.32 10.49 -45.73
CA ALA A 254 21.92 10.24 -47.03
C ALA A 254 20.90 9.75 -48.06
N ILE A 255 20.97 10.29 -49.27
CA ILE A 255 20.10 9.95 -50.40
C ILE A 255 20.95 9.27 -51.47
N THR A 256 20.64 8.02 -51.77
CA THR A 256 21.39 7.18 -52.71
C THR A 256 20.44 6.49 -53.70
N LEU A 257 21.01 5.91 -54.77
CA LEU A 257 20.25 5.16 -55.79
C LEU A 257 19.06 5.95 -56.36
N GLN A 258 19.28 7.24 -56.61
CA GLN A 258 18.28 8.13 -57.18
C GLN A 258 17.96 7.70 -58.61
N GLN A 259 16.68 7.54 -58.91
CA GLN A 259 16.19 7.02 -60.19
C GLN A 259 14.93 7.77 -60.61
N ILE A 260 14.79 7.98 -61.91
CA ILE A 260 13.53 8.40 -62.53
C ILE A 260 12.80 7.12 -62.90
N GLY A 261 11.63 6.92 -62.30
CA GLY A 261 10.82 5.74 -62.52
C GLY A 261 10.03 5.83 -63.82
N GLN A 262 9.30 6.93 -63.98
CA GLN A 262 8.43 7.16 -65.12
C GLN A 262 8.27 8.65 -65.37
N ILE A 263 8.28 9.07 -66.63
CA ILE A 263 7.87 10.39 -67.07
C ILE A 263 6.92 10.25 -68.26
N GLU A 264 5.75 10.86 -68.20
CA GLU A 264 4.73 10.71 -69.25
C GLU A 264 3.76 11.90 -69.30
N VAL A 265 3.20 12.15 -70.48
CA VAL A 265 2.09 13.09 -70.68
C VAL A 265 0.79 12.38 -70.31
N ILE A 266 -0.09 13.06 -69.54
CA ILE A 266 -1.39 12.53 -69.09
C ILE A 266 -2.55 13.37 -69.64
#